data_AF-A0A8B9AM98-F1
#
_entry.id   AF-A0A8B9AM98-F1
#
_cell.length_a   1.000
_cell.length_b   1.000
_cell.length_c   1.000
_cell.angle_alpha   90.00
_cell.angle_beta   90.00
_cell.angle_gamma   90.00
#
_symmetry.space_group_name_H-M   'P 1'
#
loop_
_entity.id
_entity.type
_entity.pdbx_description
1 polymer ?
#
loop_
_entity_poly.entity_id
_entity_poly.type
_entity_poly.pdbx_seq_one_letter_code
_entity_poly.pdbx_strand_id
1 'polypeptide(L)'
;MQRCVYAIPNSSVFQGNAIAEIERNTKDSQDSATAFRTTLQGMASDLKSEIAKRLLDLNISTFSMTPVKRSYAFERSDIPIGEQYVLKVNYPFKDPPLPADL
;
A
#
# COMPACT_ATOMS: atom_id res chain seq x y z
N MET A 1 3.23 14.89 14.42
CA MET A 1 2.76 13.49 14.48
C MET A 1 1.86 13.21 13.28
N GLN A 2 1.92 12.02 12.69
CA GLN A 2 1.09 11.61 11.55
C GLN A 2 0.30 10.35 11.92
N ARG A 3 -0.90 10.20 11.36
CA ARG A 3 -1.64 8.94 11.33
C ARG A 3 -1.02 8.05 10.26
N CYS A 4 -1.00 6.74 10.52
CA CYS A 4 -0.48 5.73 9.61
C CYS A 4 -1.49 4.59 9.53
N VAL A 5 -2.03 4.37 8.34
CA VAL A 5 -2.99 3.29 8.05
C VAL A 5 -2.50 2.45 6.88
N TYR A 6 -2.93 1.20 6.82
CA TYR A 6 -2.58 0.27 5.75
C TYR A 6 -3.86 -0.13 5.02
N ALA A 7 -3.95 0.20 3.74
CA ALA A 7 -5.02 -0.29 2.89
C ALA A 7 -4.65 -1.69 2.39
N ILE A 8 -5.55 -2.65 2.64
CA ILE A 8 -5.42 -4.04 2.20
C ILE A 8 -6.05 -4.12 0.80
N PRO A 9 -5.27 -4.34 -0.26
CA PRO A 9 -5.79 -4.35 -1.62
C PRO A 9 -6.41 -5.70 -1.97
N ASN A 10 -7.29 -5.70 -2.97
CA ASN A 10 -7.71 -6.93 -3.62
C ASN A 10 -6.50 -7.64 -4.26
N SER A 11 -6.57 -8.97 -4.36
CA SER A 11 -5.50 -9.83 -4.90
C SER A 11 -5.08 -9.50 -6.35
N SER A 12 -5.89 -8.72 -7.08
CA SER A 12 -5.59 -8.28 -8.44
C SER A 12 -4.56 -7.15 -8.52
N VAL A 13 -4.40 -6.32 -7.47
CA VAL A 13 -3.52 -5.13 -7.50
C VAL A 13 -2.05 -5.54 -7.46
N PHE A 14 -1.71 -6.43 -6.54
CA PHE A 14 -0.35 -6.93 -6.34
C PHE A 14 -0.31 -8.41 -6.73
N GLN A 15 -0.22 -8.67 -8.03
CA GLN A 15 -0.14 -10.04 -8.54
C GLN A 15 1.15 -10.69 -8.04
N GLY A 16 1.00 -11.67 -7.13
CA GLY A 16 2.12 -12.30 -6.42
C GLY A 16 3.20 -12.87 -7.35
N ASN A 17 2.80 -13.39 -8.52
CA ASN A 17 3.70 -13.97 -9.52
C ASN A 17 4.63 -12.90 -10.10
N ALA A 18 4.06 -11.79 -10.54
CA ALA A 18 4.80 -10.66 -11.10
C ALA A 18 5.73 -10.04 -10.06
N ILE A 19 5.26 -9.90 -8.82
CA ILE A 19 6.08 -9.35 -7.73
C ILE A 19 7.21 -10.30 -7.35
N ALA A 20 6.97 -11.61 -7.25
CA ALA A 20 7.99 -12.59 -6.89
C ALA A 20 9.10 -12.68 -7.96
N GLU A 21 8.75 -12.57 -9.24
CA GLU A 21 9.73 -12.47 -10.33
C GLU A 21 10.60 -11.22 -10.20
N ILE A 22 9.98 -10.06 -9.91
CA ILE A 22 10.75 -8.82 -9.77
C ILE A 22 11.57 -8.81 -8.47
N GLU A 23 11.06 -9.33 -7.34
CA GLU A 23 11.80 -9.46 -6.09
C GLU A 23 13.07 -10.31 -6.25
N ARG A 24 13.03 -11.37 -7.06
CA ARG A 24 14.21 -12.21 -7.35
C ARG A 24 15.26 -11.45 -8.16
N ASN A 25 14.83 -10.70 -9.17
CA ASN A 25 15.73 -9.92 -10.04
C ASN A 25 16.32 -8.68 -9.34
N THR A 26 15.77 -8.29 -8.18
CA THR A 26 16.16 -7.07 -7.45
C THR A 26 17.34 -7.28 -6.49
N LYS A 27 17.71 -8.54 -6.21
CA LYS A 27 18.79 -8.84 -5.25
C LYS A 27 20.20 -8.50 -5.75
N ASP A 28 20.33 -8.15 -7.03
CA ASP A 28 21.64 -8.08 -7.70
C ASP A 28 22.18 -6.65 -7.91
N SER A 29 21.41 -5.57 -7.69
CA SER A 29 21.92 -4.19 -7.82
C SER A 29 21.05 -3.08 -7.21
N GLN A 30 21.63 -1.91 -6.91
CA GLN A 30 20.90 -0.73 -6.41
C GLN A 30 19.93 -0.13 -7.44
N ASP A 31 20.25 -0.19 -8.73
CA ASP A 31 19.40 0.29 -9.81
C ASP A 31 18.13 -0.58 -9.96
N SER A 32 18.26 -1.90 -9.75
CA SER A 32 17.13 -2.82 -9.75
C SER A 32 16.11 -2.53 -8.63
N ALA A 33 16.58 -2.07 -7.46
CA ALA A 33 15.71 -1.72 -6.33
C ALA A 33 14.88 -0.47 -6.61
N THR A 34 15.43 0.50 -7.34
CA THR A 34 14.69 1.69 -7.76
C THR A 34 13.65 1.34 -8.83
N ALA A 35 14.02 0.52 -9.81
CA ALA A 35 13.09 0.01 -10.82
C ALA A 35 11.92 -0.75 -10.18
N PHE A 36 12.19 -1.65 -9.23
CA PHE A 36 11.16 -2.38 -8.51
C PHE A 36 10.18 -1.46 -7.77
N ARG A 37 10.69 -0.44 -7.06
CA ARG A 37 9.84 0.55 -6.39
C ARG A 37 8.96 1.29 -7.38
N THR A 38 9.50 1.69 -8.53
CA THR A 38 8.72 2.35 -9.59
C THR A 38 7.62 1.43 -10.13
N THR A 39 7.93 0.15 -10.37
CA THR A 39 6.93 -0.84 -10.80
C THR A 39 5.82 -1.00 -9.76
N LEU A 40 6.17 -1.15 -8.47
CA LEU A 40 5.18 -1.23 -7.40
C LEU A 40 4.30 0.02 -7.32
N GLN A 41 4.88 1.21 -7.50
CA GLN A 41 4.13 2.46 -7.54
C GLN A 41 3.18 2.51 -8.74
N GLY A 42 3.59 1.97 -9.89
CA GLY A 42 2.77 1.83 -11.09
C GLY A 42 1.59 0.87 -10.88
N MET A 43 1.84 -0.31 -10.31
CA MET A 43 0.79 -1.31 -9.99
C MET A 43 -0.25 -0.75 -9.01
N ALA A 44 0.19 0.08 -8.06
CA ALA A 44 -0.70 0.70 -7.09
C ALA A 44 -1.41 1.98 -7.59
N SER A 45 -1.18 2.44 -8.82
CA SER A 45 -1.65 3.76 -9.28
C SER A 45 -3.18 3.93 -9.21
N ASP A 46 -3.94 2.93 -9.65
CA ASP A 46 -5.40 2.95 -9.60
C ASP A 46 -5.91 2.98 -8.16
N LEU A 47 -5.34 2.11 -7.30
CA LEU A 47 -5.66 2.07 -5.88
C LEU A 47 -5.33 3.39 -5.17
N LYS A 48 -4.18 3.99 -5.48
CA LYS A 48 -3.76 5.30 -4.95
C LYS A 48 -4.75 6.39 -5.37
N SER A 49 -5.23 6.34 -6.61
CA SER A 49 -6.22 7.29 -7.13
C SER A 49 -7.58 7.13 -6.46
N GLU A 50 -8.01 5.89 -6.20
CA GLU A 50 -9.24 5.62 -5.44
C GLU A 50 -9.14 6.13 -4.00
N ILE A 51 -8.07 5.78 -3.29
CA ILE A 51 -7.88 6.22 -1.89
C ILE A 51 -7.71 7.73 -1.83
N ALA A 52 -7.04 8.35 -2.79
CA ALA A 52 -6.90 9.81 -2.84
C ALA A 52 -8.26 10.49 -2.91
N LYS A 53 -9.19 10.00 -3.74
CA LYS A 53 -10.56 10.51 -3.79
C LYS A 53 -11.26 10.38 -2.44
N ARG A 54 -11.22 9.19 -1.83
CA ARG A 54 -11.84 8.94 -0.52
C ARG A 54 -11.28 9.84 0.59
N LEU A 55 -9.97 10.08 0.60
CA LEU A 55 -9.33 10.98 1.57
C LEU A 55 -9.76 12.44 1.35
N LEU A 56 -9.85 12.88 0.09
CA LEU A 56 -10.34 14.22 -0.23
C LEU A 56 -11.80 14.41 0.17
N ASP A 57 -12.66 13.41 -0.02
CA ASP A 57 -14.06 13.43 0.42
C ASP A 57 -14.18 13.55 1.96
N LEU A 58 -13.17 13.07 2.69
CA LEU A 58 -13.05 13.21 4.15
C LEU A 58 -12.33 14.49 4.58
N ASN A 59 -12.10 15.44 3.67
CA ASN A 59 -11.35 16.68 3.89
C ASN A 59 -9.88 16.49 4.31
N ILE A 60 -9.26 15.37 3.92
CA ILE A 60 -7.84 15.09 4.13
C ILE A 60 -7.11 15.44 2.83
N SER A 61 -6.50 16.62 2.77
CA SER A 61 -5.86 17.14 1.55
C SER A 61 -4.36 16.85 1.44
N THR A 62 -3.71 16.55 2.58
CA THR A 62 -2.27 16.29 2.65
C THR A 62 -2.04 14.85 3.06
N PHE A 63 -1.55 14.02 2.16
CA PHE A 63 -1.26 12.62 2.45
C PHE A 63 -0.10 12.09 1.60
N SER A 64 0.51 11.00 2.06
CA SER A 64 1.50 10.24 1.30
C SER A 64 1.09 8.77 1.23
N MET A 65 1.39 8.12 0.09
CA MET A 65 1.02 6.74 -0.17
C MET A 65 2.18 5.97 -0.78
N THR A 66 2.55 4.85 -0.14
CA THR A 66 3.68 4.03 -0.56
C THR A 66 3.36 2.54 -0.43
N PRO A 67 3.53 1.74 -1.50
CA PRO A 67 3.47 0.28 -1.41
C PRO A 67 4.57 -0.25 -0.48
N VAL A 68 4.20 -1.12 0.45
CA VAL A 68 5.14 -1.73 1.41
C VAL A 68 4.80 -3.20 1.65
N LYS A 69 5.82 -4.01 1.94
CA LYS A 69 5.64 -5.40 2.35
C LYS A 69 5.33 -5.48 3.85
N ARG A 70 4.28 -6.21 4.24
CA ARG A 70 3.84 -6.42 5.62
C ARG A 70 3.39 -7.86 5.85
N SER A 71 3.63 -8.34 7.06
CA SER A 71 3.18 -9.66 7.50
C SER A 71 1.94 -9.50 8.38
N TYR A 72 0.94 -10.34 8.14
CA TYR A 72 -0.28 -10.41 8.95
C TYR A 72 -0.49 -11.83 9.46
N ALA A 73 -0.85 -12.00 10.73
CA ALA A 73 -1.02 -13.31 11.38
C ALA A 73 -2.09 -13.27 12.51
N PHE A 74 -3.11 -12.43 12.36
CA PHE A 74 -4.19 -12.29 13.36
C PHE A 74 -5.53 -12.79 12.80
N GLU A 75 -6.59 -12.64 13.60
CA GLU A 75 -7.87 -13.36 13.44
C GLU A 75 -8.80 -12.82 12.35
N ARG A 76 -8.50 -11.69 11.69
CA ARG A 76 -9.37 -11.19 10.62
C ARG A 76 -9.27 -12.07 9.38
N SER A 77 -10.35 -12.78 9.08
CA SER A 77 -10.44 -13.69 7.93
C SER A 77 -10.43 -12.99 6.57
N ASP A 78 -10.74 -11.70 6.52
CA ASP A 78 -10.75 -10.91 5.29
C ASP A 78 -9.34 -10.44 4.86
N ILE A 79 -8.33 -10.60 5.73
CA ILE A 79 -6.94 -10.24 5.43
C ILE A 79 -6.13 -11.53 5.23
N PRO A 80 -5.43 -11.69 4.10
CA PRO A 80 -4.58 -12.85 3.90
C PRO A 80 -3.50 -12.97 4.98
N ILE A 81 -3.28 -14.20 5.46
CA ILE A 81 -2.22 -14.51 6.42
C ILE A 81 -0.88 -14.64 5.67
N GLY A 82 0.18 -14.11 6.28
CA GLY A 82 1.55 -14.16 5.74
C GLY A 82 2.04 -12.82 5.22
N GLU A 83 3.07 -12.85 4.38
CA GLU A 83 3.65 -11.65 3.77
C GLU A 83 2.86 -11.20 2.55
N GLN A 84 2.53 -9.92 2.49
CA GLN A 84 1.83 -9.31 1.37
C GLN A 84 2.25 -7.86 1.15
N TYR A 85 2.00 -7.36 -0.06
CA TYR A 85 2.12 -5.94 -0.35
C TYR A 85 0.81 -5.22 0.00
N VAL A 86 0.94 -4.11 0.73
CA VAL A 86 -0.16 -3.24 1.15
C VAL A 86 0.20 -1.79 0.83
N LEU A 87 -0.81 -0.92 0.74
CA LEU A 87 -0.55 0.51 0.57
C LEU A 87 -0.51 1.20 1.93
N LYS A 88 0.66 1.69 2.32
CA LYS A 88 0.82 2.55 3.51
C LYS A 88 0.36 3.95 3.18
N VAL A 89 -0.59 4.47 3.95
CA VAL A 89 -1.10 5.84 3.84
C VAL A 89 -0.74 6.61 5.11
N ASN A 90 -0.09 7.77 4.96
CA ASN A 90 0.19 8.67 6.08
C ASN A 90 -0.45 10.03 5.85
N TYR A 91 -1.04 10.59 6.90
CA TYR A 91 -1.67 11.91 6.86
C TYR A 91 -1.61 12.62 8.23
N PRO A 92 -1.76 13.95 8.30
CA PRO A 92 -1.67 14.70 9.55
C PRO A 92 -2.62 14.23 10.64
N PHE A 93 -2.15 14.14 11.88
CA PHE A 93 -2.99 13.75 13.02
C PHE A 93 -4.15 14.73 13.30
N LYS A 94 -3.97 16.00 12.93
CA LYS A 94 -4.97 17.07 13.03
C LYS A 94 -6.19 16.83 12.13
N ASP A 95 -6.05 16.02 11.08
CA ASP A 95 -7.15 15.70 10.18
C ASP A 95 -7.99 14.55 10.77
N PRO A 96 -9.26 14.38 10.34
CA PRO A 96 -10.18 13.41 10.92
C PRO A 96 -9.66 11.97 10.90
N PRO A 97 -9.94 11.16 11.95
CA PRO A 97 -9.68 9.73 11.89
C PRO A 97 -10.55 9.09 10.80
N LEU A 98 -10.03 8.06 10.13
CA LEU A 98 -10.83 7.28 9.19
C LEU A 98 -11.90 6.47 9.95
N PRO A 99 -13.09 6.26 9.36
CA PRO A 99 -14.08 5.32 9.87
C PRO A 99 -13.49 3.92 10.04
N ALA A 100 -13.93 3.18 11.06
CA ALA A 100 -13.42 1.84 11.36
C ALA A 100 -13.89 0.77 10.34
N ASP A 101 -14.97 1.07 9.62
CA ASP A 101 -15.63 0.25 8.61
C ASP A 101 -15.23 0.61 7.16
N LEU A 102 -14.23 1.49 6.99
CA LEU A 102 -13.68 1.87 5.69
C LEU A 102 -12.68 0.85 5.12
#